data_AF-A0A9W6EV76-F1
#
_entry.id   AF-A0A9W6EV76-F1
#
_cell.length_a   1.000
_cell.length_b   1.000
_cell.length_c   1.000
_cell.angle_alpha   90.00
_cell.angle_beta   90.00
_cell.angle_gamma   90.00
#
_symmetry.space_group_name_H-M   'P 1'
#
loop_
_entity.id
_entity.type
_entity.pdbx_description
1 polymer ?
#
loop_
_entity_poly.entity_id
_entity_poly.type
_entity_poly.pdbx_seq_one_letter_code
_entity_poly.pdbx_strand_id
1 'polypeptide(L)'
;MKRPIMKNTYRIILIVAIAFIVYVTGFRTFFSAWKNSIDLTIGSMGVSHIICYVLMGIPLFTGTLLITKGKGFFTGIGLKSNAIKGILITLGFTLPMGIGSAIFFNFNNYVKLDTILIGAVAAAFFEELYFRGFLFGLIFKNTKIGFIPAIFLGAVLFAMGHLYQSNNMETLIGIFTMTFMGAILFAWLYCEWNYNLWVAIGMHFWMNLFWMLFSVSEDALGDTMANVFRFTTIALAIGFTVIYKLKKGKKLEINRYTIWMKK
;
A
#
# COMPACT_ATOMS: atom_id res chain seq x y z
N MET A 1 -32.81 -12.16 11.33
CA MET A 1 -32.99 -10.72 11.65
C MET A 1 -31.84 -9.90 11.03
N LYS A 2 -32.09 -9.07 9.99
CA LYS A 2 -31.05 -8.22 9.37
C LYS A 2 -30.63 -7.15 10.40
N ARG A 3 -29.39 -7.20 10.91
CA ARG A 3 -28.87 -6.15 11.82
C ARG A 3 -28.93 -4.80 11.10
N PRO A 4 -29.37 -3.72 11.77
CA PRO A 4 -29.42 -2.39 11.16
C PRO A 4 -28.02 -1.97 10.69
N ILE A 5 -27.95 -1.34 9.53
CA ILE A 5 -26.71 -1.09 8.77
C ILE A 5 -25.67 -0.35 9.63
N MET A 6 -26.09 0.60 10.48
CA MET A 6 -25.18 1.34 11.37
C MET A 6 -24.55 0.47 12.47
N LYS A 7 -25.28 -0.51 13.03
CA LYS A 7 -24.71 -1.43 14.03
C LYS A 7 -23.60 -2.32 13.44
N ASN A 8 -23.60 -2.54 12.12
CA ASN A 8 -22.53 -3.29 11.46
C ASN A 8 -21.29 -2.41 11.18
N THR A 9 -21.47 -1.11 10.93
CA THR A 9 -20.36 -0.15 10.76
C THR A 9 -19.47 -0.03 12.00
N TYR A 10 -20.05 0.24 13.17
CA TYR A 10 -19.27 0.37 14.42
C TYR A 10 -18.48 -0.89 14.73
N ARG A 11 -19.11 -2.07 14.55
CA ARG A 11 -18.43 -3.36 14.72
C ARG A 11 -17.22 -3.50 13.80
N ILE A 12 -17.35 -3.14 12.53
CA ILE A 12 -16.24 -3.25 11.56
C ILE A 12 -15.09 -2.32 11.96
N ILE A 13 -15.40 -1.06 12.28
CA ILE A 13 -14.40 -0.07 12.71
C ILE A 13 -13.67 -0.58 13.97
N LEU A 14 -14.42 -1.11 14.95
CA LEU A 14 -13.84 -1.63 16.18
C LEU A 14 -12.91 -2.83 15.92
N ILE A 15 -13.32 -3.77 15.06
CA ILE A 15 -12.46 -4.90 14.67
C ILE A 15 -11.18 -4.41 13.99
N VAL A 16 -11.30 -3.48 13.03
CA VAL A 16 -10.15 -2.92 12.33
C VAL A 16 -9.22 -2.20 13.31
N ALA A 17 -9.75 -1.36 14.18
CA ALA A 17 -8.97 -0.62 15.17
C ALA A 17 -8.24 -1.55 16.14
N ILE A 18 -8.94 -2.50 16.76
CA ILE A 18 -8.33 -3.44 17.72
C ILE A 18 -7.24 -4.28 17.04
N ALA A 19 -7.54 -4.88 15.88
CA ALA A 19 -6.57 -5.70 15.18
C ALA A 19 -5.34 -4.89 14.75
N PHE A 20 -5.52 -3.66 14.30
CA PHE A 20 -4.41 -2.79 13.90
C PHE A 20 -3.59 -2.32 15.10
N ILE A 21 -4.21 -2.01 16.25
CA ILE A 21 -3.50 -1.69 17.49
C ILE A 21 -2.66 -2.89 17.96
N VAL A 22 -3.25 -4.10 17.99
CA VAL A 22 -2.51 -5.31 18.37
C VAL A 22 -1.34 -5.57 17.41
N TYR A 23 -1.56 -5.40 16.10
CA TYR A 23 -0.50 -5.48 15.10
C TYR A 23 0.63 -4.47 15.36
N VAL A 24 0.32 -3.18 15.53
CA VAL A 24 1.34 -2.14 15.73
C VAL A 24 2.11 -2.37 17.03
N THR A 25 1.42 -2.72 18.12
CA THR A 25 2.07 -3.04 19.40
C THR A 25 2.97 -4.26 19.25
N GLY A 26 2.48 -5.34 18.63
CA GLY A 26 3.27 -6.55 18.40
C GLY A 26 4.49 -6.28 17.51
N PHE A 27 4.31 -5.52 16.43
CA PHE A 27 5.37 -5.13 15.51
C PHE A 27 6.47 -4.33 16.24
N ARG A 28 6.10 -3.33 17.04
CA ARG A 28 7.07 -2.52 17.81
C ARG A 28 7.82 -3.33 18.86
N THR A 29 7.17 -4.28 19.51
CA THR A 29 7.77 -5.03 20.61
C THR A 29 8.60 -6.22 20.15
N PHE A 30 8.12 -6.96 19.13
CA PHE A 30 8.66 -8.29 18.82
C PHE A 30 9.34 -8.38 17.44
N PHE A 31 9.08 -7.46 16.50
CA PHE A 31 9.52 -7.62 15.11
C PHE A 31 11.03 -7.80 14.97
N SER A 32 11.82 -6.93 15.62
CA SER A 32 13.29 -6.99 15.53
C SER A 32 13.83 -8.30 16.12
N ALA A 33 13.38 -8.65 17.34
CA ALA A 33 13.81 -9.86 18.02
C ALA A 33 13.48 -11.12 17.22
N TRP A 34 12.24 -11.25 16.74
CA TRP A 34 11.82 -12.43 15.98
C TRP A 34 12.49 -12.50 14.62
N LYS A 35 12.59 -11.38 13.89
CA LYS A 35 13.30 -11.34 12.61
C LYS A 35 14.74 -11.81 12.77
N ASN A 36 15.45 -11.33 13.78
CA ASN A 36 16.84 -11.70 14.02
C ASN A 36 16.97 -13.18 14.43
N SER A 37 16.09 -13.68 15.31
CA SER A 37 16.09 -15.10 15.68
C SER A 37 15.82 -16.03 14.49
N ILE A 38 14.89 -15.64 13.60
CA ILE A 38 14.62 -16.39 12.37
C ILE A 38 15.82 -16.33 11.42
N ASP A 39 16.45 -15.17 11.30
CA ASP A 39 17.63 -14.97 10.43
C ASP A 39 18.82 -15.82 10.87
N LEU A 40 19.05 -15.98 12.17
CA LEU A 40 20.06 -16.91 12.69
C LEU A 40 19.84 -18.36 12.25
N THR A 41 18.60 -18.74 11.92
CA THR A 41 18.26 -20.09 11.46
C THR A 41 18.27 -20.20 9.93
N ILE A 42 17.77 -19.17 9.23
CA ILE A 42 17.57 -19.21 7.77
C ILE A 42 18.78 -18.69 7.00
N GLY A 43 19.54 -17.75 7.56
CA GLY A 43 20.66 -17.09 6.89
C GLY A 43 20.27 -16.16 5.73
N SER A 44 19.02 -15.69 5.70
CA SER A 44 18.55 -14.68 4.75
C SER A 44 17.69 -13.66 5.46
N MET A 45 18.16 -12.42 5.48
CA MET A 45 17.47 -11.34 6.19
C MET A 45 16.14 -11.00 5.51
N GLY A 46 16.09 -11.09 4.17
CA GLY A 46 14.88 -10.82 3.40
C GLY A 46 13.79 -11.84 3.64
N VAL A 47 14.13 -13.13 3.63
CA VAL A 47 13.16 -14.21 3.93
C VAL A 47 12.68 -14.11 5.38
N SER A 48 13.59 -13.87 6.31
CA SER A 48 13.25 -13.70 7.73
C SER A 48 12.32 -12.52 7.98
N HIS A 49 12.53 -11.41 7.26
CA HIS A 49 11.67 -10.24 7.30
C HIS A 49 10.24 -10.53 6.79
N ILE A 50 10.12 -11.26 5.67
CA ILE A 50 8.82 -11.67 5.11
C ILE A 50 8.07 -12.60 6.07
N ILE A 51 8.74 -13.60 6.63
CA ILE A 51 8.13 -14.51 7.61
C ILE A 51 7.65 -13.72 8.83
N CYS A 52 8.49 -12.81 9.35
CA CYS A 52 8.12 -11.99 10.49
C CYS A 52 6.89 -11.12 10.18
N TYR A 53 6.78 -10.53 8.99
CA TYR A 53 5.57 -9.83 8.57
C TYR A 53 4.33 -10.74 8.60
N VAL A 54 4.40 -11.95 8.03
CA VAL A 54 3.27 -12.90 8.08
C VAL A 54 2.84 -13.17 9.52
N LEU A 55 3.79 -13.40 10.43
CA LEU A 55 3.51 -13.65 11.85
C LEU A 55 2.87 -12.42 12.53
N MET A 56 3.44 -11.23 12.31
CA MET A 56 2.89 -9.99 12.87
C MET A 56 1.49 -9.68 12.30
N GLY A 57 1.22 -10.08 11.06
CA GLY A 57 -0.06 -9.86 10.38
C GLY A 57 -1.23 -10.70 10.88
N ILE A 58 -1.01 -11.70 11.75
CA ILE A 58 -2.06 -12.63 12.24
C ILE A 58 -3.30 -11.90 12.80
N PRO A 59 -3.20 -10.83 13.62
CA PRO A 59 -4.35 -10.06 14.09
C PRO A 59 -5.16 -9.46 12.94
N LEU A 60 -4.49 -8.96 11.89
CA LEU A 60 -5.12 -8.37 10.70
C LEU A 60 -5.83 -9.44 9.86
N PHE A 61 -5.21 -10.61 9.72
CA PHE A 61 -5.80 -11.75 9.01
C PHE A 61 -7.07 -12.24 9.72
N THR A 62 -7.00 -12.34 11.04
CA THR A 62 -8.14 -12.70 11.90
C THR A 62 -9.25 -11.65 11.78
N GLY A 63 -8.92 -10.36 11.89
CA GLY A 63 -9.88 -9.26 11.72
C GLY A 63 -10.58 -9.30 10.35
N THR A 64 -9.84 -9.61 9.30
CA THR A 64 -10.38 -9.76 7.94
C THR A 64 -11.41 -10.88 7.87
N LEU A 65 -11.11 -12.06 8.44
CA LEU A 65 -12.02 -13.20 8.46
C LEU A 65 -13.31 -12.88 9.25
N LEU A 66 -13.19 -12.18 10.39
CA LEU A 66 -14.32 -11.75 11.21
C LEU A 66 -15.25 -10.76 10.46
N ILE A 67 -14.69 -9.90 9.62
CA ILE A 67 -15.44 -8.90 8.84
C ILE A 67 -16.10 -9.54 7.60
N THR A 68 -15.37 -10.42 6.92
CA THR A 68 -15.78 -10.97 5.61
C THR A 68 -16.77 -12.14 5.70
N LYS A 69 -17.03 -12.67 6.91
CA LYS A 69 -18.10 -13.64 7.25
C LYS A 69 -18.22 -14.79 6.25
N GLY A 70 -17.10 -15.41 5.87
CA GLY A 70 -17.06 -16.61 5.03
C GLY A 70 -16.72 -16.39 3.55
N LYS A 71 -16.57 -15.15 3.06
CA LYS A 71 -16.03 -14.89 1.70
C LYS A 71 -14.54 -15.24 1.56
N GLY A 72 -13.85 -15.47 2.69
CA GLY A 72 -12.43 -15.77 2.77
C GLY A 72 -11.55 -14.53 2.79
N PHE A 73 -10.34 -14.68 3.35
CA PHE A 73 -9.34 -13.63 3.50
C PHE A 73 -8.97 -12.97 2.16
N PHE A 74 -8.53 -13.76 1.18
CA PHE A 74 -8.03 -13.27 -0.11
C PHE A 74 -9.09 -12.50 -0.90
N THR A 75 -10.34 -12.95 -0.89
CA THR A 75 -11.45 -12.25 -1.54
C THR A 75 -11.76 -10.92 -0.84
N GLY A 76 -11.71 -10.91 0.49
CA GLY A 76 -12.03 -9.75 1.32
C GLY A 76 -11.19 -8.52 1.01
N ILE A 77 -9.89 -8.72 0.86
CA ILE A 77 -8.90 -7.65 0.65
C ILE A 77 -8.47 -7.47 -0.81
N GLY A 78 -8.99 -8.30 -1.74
CA GLY A 78 -8.75 -8.12 -3.17
C GLY A 78 -7.56 -8.85 -3.76
N LEU A 79 -6.99 -9.84 -3.04
CA LEU A 79 -5.90 -10.70 -3.54
C LEU A 79 -6.39 -11.77 -4.54
N LYS A 80 -7.68 -12.16 -4.51
CA LYS A 80 -8.26 -13.08 -5.50
C LYS A 80 -8.44 -12.43 -6.89
N SER A 81 -8.26 -11.11 -6.98
CA SER A 81 -8.31 -10.37 -8.25
C SER A 81 -7.14 -10.74 -9.17
N ASN A 82 -7.24 -10.40 -10.46
CA ASN A 82 -6.23 -10.78 -11.45
C ASN A 82 -4.87 -10.08 -11.18
N ALA A 83 -3.91 -10.86 -10.68
CA ALA A 83 -2.58 -10.41 -10.31
C ALA A 83 -1.76 -9.94 -11.51
N ILE A 84 -1.72 -10.75 -12.58
CA ILE A 84 -1.00 -10.45 -13.82
C ILE A 84 -1.45 -9.10 -14.37
N LYS A 85 -2.77 -8.89 -14.43
CA LYS A 85 -3.33 -7.61 -14.89
C LYS A 85 -2.87 -6.44 -14.02
N GLY A 86 -2.88 -6.60 -12.68
CA GLY A 86 -2.48 -5.55 -11.75
C GLY A 86 -1.00 -5.19 -11.85
N ILE A 87 -0.14 -6.20 -11.99
CA ILE A 87 1.32 -6.03 -12.10
C ILE A 87 1.70 -5.44 -13.46
N LEU A 88 1.14 -5.95 -14.56
CA LEU A 88 1.51 -5.50 -15.90
C LEU A 88 1.00 -4.08 -16.20
N ILE A 89 -0.20 -3.73 -15.76
CA ILE A 89 -0.71 -2.38 -16.01
C ILE A 89 0.09 -1.32 -15.27
N THR A 90 0.50 -1.64 -14.04
CA THR A 90 1.28 -0.71 -13.22
C THR A 90 2.73 -0.65 -13.65
N LEU A 91 3.29 -1.74 -14.18
CA LEU A 91 4.54 -1.68 -14.94
C LEU A 91 4.43 -0.65 -16.06
N GLY A 92 3.36 -0.69 -16.85
CA GLY A 92 3.10 0.29 -17.90
C GLY A 92 3.07 1.73 -17.41
N PHE A 93 2.51 1.99 -16.22
CA PHE A 93 2.50 3.33 -15.61
C PHE A 93 3.89 3.77 -15.14
N THR A 94 4.70 2.85 -14.61
CA THR A 94 6.02 3.12 -14.04
C THR A 94 7.16 3.01 -15.05
N LEU A 95 6.90 2.59 -16.29
CA LEU A 95 7.91 2.52 -17.35
C LEU A 95 8.70 3.83 -17.53
N PRO A 96 8.08 5.04 -17.58
CA PRO A 96 8.84 6.28 -17.69
C PRO A 96 9.78 6.50 -16.50
N MET A 97 9.40 6.04 -15.31
CA MET A 97 10.26 6.10 -14.14
C MET A 97 11.41 5.13 -14.25
N GLY A 98 11.20 3.88 -14.67
CA GLY A 98 12.31 2.94 -14.91
C GLY A 98 13.28 3.43 -16.00
N ILE A 99 12.76 3.92 -17.12
CA ILE A 99 13.56 4.45 -18.24
C ILE A 99 14.29 5.74 -17.82
N GLY A 100 13.58 6.66 -17.18
CA GLY A 100 14.16 7.91 -16.65
C GLY A 100 15.26 7.63 -15.64
N SER A 101 15.03 6.72 -14.71
CA SER A 101 16.03 6.25 -13.75
C SER A 101 17.27 5.68 -14.45
N ALA A 102 17.11 4.88 -15.50
CA ALA A 102 18.23 4.30 -16.25
C ALA A 102 19.05 5.33 -17.05
N ILE A 103 18.45 6.43 -17.48
CA ILE A 103 19.12 7.48 -18.27
C ILE A 103 19.80 8.50 -17.36
N PHE A 104 19.14 8.90 -16.27
CA PHE A 104 19.54 10.06 -15.48
C PHE A 104 20.24 9.70 -14.15
N PHE A 105 20.21 8.43 -13.73
CA PHE A 105 20.78 8.00 -12.46
C PHE A 105 21.71 6.79 -12.62
N ASN A 106 22.55 6.57 -11.60
CA ASN A 106 23.55 5.51 -11.62
C ASN A 106 22.95 4.17 -11.22
N PHE A 107 23.22 3.13 -12.00
CA PHE A 107 22.86 1.77 -11.61
C PHE A 107 23.60 1.36 -10.33
N ASN A 108 22.84 0.83 -9.36
CA ASN A 108 23.35 0.43 -8.07
C ASN A 108 23.87 -1.00 -8.12
N ASN A 109 25.17 -1.15 -8.35
CA ASN A 109 25.87 -2.44 -8.39
C ASN A 109 25.92 -3.17 -7.03
N TYR A 110 25.48 -2.54 -5.94
CA TYR A 110 25.55 -3.08 -4.59
C TYR A 110 24.20 -3.56 -4.05
N VAL A 111 23.13 -3.49 -4.84
CA VAL A 111 21.82 -4.02 -4.45
C VAL A 111 21.92 -5.54 -4.27
N LYS A 112 21.59 -6.00 -3.06
CA LYS A 112 21.55 -7.43 -2.72
C LYS A 112 20.13 -7.97 -2.85
N LEU A 113 20.01 -9.30 -2.99
CA LEU A 113 18.71 -9.95 -3.01
C LEU A 113 17.89 -9.64 -1.75
N ASP A 114 18.52 -9.68 -0.57
CA ASP A 114 17.84 -9.38 0.70
C ASP A 114 17.29 -7.94 0.73
N THR A 115 18.01 -6.97 0.17
CA THR A 115 17.50 -5.59 0.12
C THR A 115 16.30 -5.47 -0.82
N ILE A 116 16.30 -6.16 -1.96
CA ILE A 116 15.13 -6.22 -2.86
C ILE A 116 13.94 -6.91 -2.19
N LEU A 117 14.18 -8.03 -1.50
CA LEU A 117 13.14 -8.76 -0.79
C LEU A 117 12.48 -7.89 0.28
N ILE A 118 13.24 -7.05 0.98
CA ILE A 118 12.71 -6.15 2.01
C ILE A 118 12.08 -4.91 1.38
N GLY A 119 12.87 -4.12 0.65
CA GLY A 119 12.52 -2.78 0.19
C GLY A 119 11.58 -2.73 -1.00
N ALA A 120 11.54 -3.77 -1.84
CA ALA A 120 10.61 -3.84 -2.97
C ALA A 120 9.50 -4.87 -2.72
N VAL A 121 9.83 -6.13 -2.44
CA VAL A 121 8.82 -7.20 -2.36
C VAL A 121 7.99 -7.10 -1.08
N ALA A 122 8.63 -7.13 0.09
CA ALA A 122 7.93 -7.12 1.37
C ALA A 122 7.23 -5.79 1.62
N ALA A 123 7.91 -4.66 1.39
CA ALA A 123 7.30 -3.33 1.48
C ALA A 123 6.04 -3.23 0.60
N ALA A 124 6.16 -3.51 -0.70
CA ALA A 124 5.03 -3.41 -1.61
C ALA A 124 3.90 -4.39 -1.29
N PHE A 125 4.20 -5.62 -0.89
CA PHE A 125 3.15 -6.59 -0.59
C PHE A 125 2.46 -6.29 0.74
N PHE A 126 3.21 -6.21 1.83
CA PHE A 126 2.64 -6.14 3.18
C PHE A 126 2.11 -4.76 3.52
N GLU A 127 2.75 -3.68 3.07
CA GLU A 127 2.21 -2.33 3.32
C GLU A 127 0.89 -2.14 2.60
N GLU A 128 0.77 -2.58 1.34
CA GLU A 128 -0.50 -2.52 0.63
C GLU A 128 -1.54 -3.47 1.22
N LEU A 129 -1.13 -4.67 1.65
CA LEU A 129 -2.01 -5.61 2.34
C LEU A 129 -2.61 -5.01 3.62
N TYR A 130 -1.78 -4.39 4.45
CA TYR A 130 -2.19 -3.89 5.77
C TYR A 130 -2.86 -2.53 5.69
N PHE A 131 -2.37 -1.61 4.86
CA PHE A 131 -2.94 -0.26 4.78
C PHE A 131 -4.09 -0.18 3.77
N ARG A 132 -3.92 -0.68 2.54
CA ARG A 132 -4.95 -0.55 1.48
C ARG A 132 -5.98 -1.68 1.55
N GLY A 133 -5.53 -2.93 1.75
CA GLY A 133 -6.39 -4.10 1.88
C GLY A 133 -7.18 -4.09 3.19
N PHE A 134 -6.48 -4.05 4.32
CA PHE A 134 -7.06 -4.16 5.65
C PHE A 134 -7.61 -2.83 6.19
N LEU A 135 -6.73 -1.87 6.53
CA LEU A 135 -7.08 -0.69 7.31
C LEU A 135 -8.08 0.21 6.57
N PHE A 136 -7.82 0.51 5.29
CA PHE A 136 -8.74 1.26 4.43
C PHE A 136 -9.83 0.37 3.82
N GLY A 137 -9.42 -0.69 3.10
CA GLY A 137 -10.30 -1.43 2.21
C GLY A 137 -11.46 -2.11 2.92
N LEU A 138 -11.25 -2.66 4.12
CA LEU A 138 -12.33 -3.30 4.87
C LEU A 138 -13.36 -2.30 5.38
N ILE A 139 -12.94 -1.11 5.82
CA ILE A 139 -13.84 -0.02 6.22
C ILE A 139 -14.61 0.47 5.00
N PHE A 140 -13.91 0.85 3.94
CA PHE A 140 -14.55 1.45 2.77
C PHE A 140 -15.47 0.46 2.06
N LYS A 141 -15.15 -0.83 1.95
CA LYS A 141 -16.01 -1.82 1.26
C LYS A 141 -17.23 -2.23 2.07
N ASN A 142 -17.12 -2.33 3.40
CA ASN A 142 -18.12 -2.99 4.24
C ASN A 142 -18.95 -2.03 5.11
N THR A 143 -18.71 -0.72 5.02
CA THR A 143 -19.46 0.31 5.76
C THR A 143 -20.10 1.34 4.81
N LYS A 144 -20.74 2.38 5.36
CA LYS A 144 -21.21 3.56 4.60
C LYS A 144 -20.21 4.73 4.63
N ILE A 145 -19.05 4.57 5.27
CA ILE A 145 -18.02 5.61 5.32
C ILE A 145 -17.49 5.84 3.90
N GLY A 146 -17.37 7.11 3.51
CA GLY A 146 -16.82 7.49 2.22
C GLY A 146 -15.30 7.36 2.14
N PHE A 147 -14.75 7.63 0.96
CA PHE A 147 -13.34 7.44 0.65
C PHE A 147 -12.44 8.23 1.59
N ILE A 148 -12.64 9.55 1.69
CA ILE A 148 -11.77 10.45 2.48
C ILE A 148 -11.75 10.04 3.96
N PRO A 149 -12.88 9.94 4.68
CA PRO A 149 -12.85 9.54 6.07
C PRO A 149 -12.35 8.10 6.29
N ALA A 150 -12.50 7.21 5.32
CA ALA A 150 -11.96 5.85 5.44
C ALA A 150 -10.43 5.78 5.25
N ILE A 151 -9.85 6.58 4.37
CA ILE A 151 -8.40 6.56 4.09
C ILE A 151 -7.60 7.45 5.04
N PHE A 152 -8.20 8.53 5.56
CA PHE A 152 -7.46 9.61 6.24
C PHE A 152 -6.54 9.11 7.37
N LEU A 153 -7.09 8.37 8.34
CA LEU A 153 -6.29 7.85 9.45
C LEU A 153 -5.18 6.92 8.96
N GLY A 154 -5.48 6.04 8.00
CA GLY A 154 -4.49 5.13 7.43
C GLY A 154 -3.37 5.85 6.71
N ALA A 155 -3.68 6.89 5.93
CA ALA A 155 -2.70 7.70 5.22
C ALA A 155 -1.80 8.49 6.18
N VAL A 156 -2.35 9.06 7.26
CA VAL A 156 -1.57 9.74 8.30
C VAL A 156 -0.60 8.76 8.98
N LEU A 157 -1.09 7.61 9.45
CA LEU A 157 -0.25 6.61 10.11
C LEU A 157 0.84 6.07 9.17
N PHE A 158 0.51 5.87 7.90
CA PHE A 158 1.47 5.44 6.88
C PHE A 158 2.59 6.47 6.68
N ALA A 159 2.24 7.74 6.51
CA ALA A 159 3.20 8.83 6.35
C ALA A 159 4.04 9.05 7.62
N MET A 160 3.45 8.98 8.80
CA MET A 160 4.19 9.05 10.07
C MET A 160 5.22 7.93 10.21
N GLY A 161 4.90 6.73 9.69
CA GLY A 161 5.81 5.59 9.66
C GLY A 161 7.08 5.81 8.83
N HIS A 162 7.15 6.87 8.02
CA HIS A 162 8.29 7.19 7.16
C HIS A 162 9.14 8.35 7.68
N LEU A 163 8.74 9.00 8.77
CA LEU A 163 9.48 10.14 9.33
C LEU A 163 10.85 9.76 9.92
N TYR A 164 11.18 8.46 10.04
CA TYR A 164 12.52 8.04 10.47
C TYR A 164 13.62 8.31 9.43
N GLN A 165 13.24 8.66 8.20
CA GLN A 165 14.17 8.83 7.07
C GLN A 165 14.97 10.14 7.13
N SER A 166 14.61 11.10 8.00
CA SER A 166 15.35 12.35 8.15
C SER A 166 15.22 12.91 9.57
N ASN A 167 16.12 13.82 9.94
CA ASN A 167 15.99 14.64 11.15
C ASN A 167 15.75 16.13 10.80
N ASN A 168 15.76 16.49 9.51
CA ASN A 168 15.54 17.86 9.05
C ASN A 168 14.04 18.12 8.85
N MET A 169 13.51 19.16 9.49
CA MET A 169 12.07 19.46 9.50
C MET A 169 11.47 19.67 8.10
N GLU A 170 12.16 20.39 7.21
CA GLU A 170 11.68 20.64 5.85
C GLU A 170 11.60 19.35 5.04
N THR A 171 12.62 18.50 5.18
CA THR A 171 12.67 17.18 4.54
C THR A 171 11.56 16.28 5.08
N LEU A 172 11.31 16.30 6.39
CA LEU A 172 10.24 15.53 7.04
C LEU A 172 8.85 15.94 6.57
N ILE A 173 8.59 17.24 6.39
CA ILE A 173 7.34 17.74 5.81
C ILE A 173 7.19 17.19 4.39
N GLY A 174 8.25 17.24 3.59
CA GLY A 174 8.27 16.66 2.23
C GLY A 174 7.96 15.16 2.22
N ILE A 175 8.67 14.37 3.03
CA ILE A 175 8.45 12.91 3.16
C ILE A 175 7.01 12.62 3.57
N PHE A 176 6.50 13.32 4.58
CA PHE A 176 5.13 13.17 5.04
C PHE A 176 4.15 13.42 3.91
N THR A 177 4.25 14.57 3.24
CA THR A 177 3.32 14.98 2.17
C THR A 177 3.35 14.00 1.00
N MET A 178 4.53 13.62 0.53
CA MET A 178 4.65 12.69 -0.60
C MET A 178 4.08 11.31 -0.27
N THR A 179 4.38 10.80 0.92
CA THR A 179 3.92 9.49 1.38
C THR A 179 2.42 9.48 1.65
N PHE A 180 1.89 10.55 2.26
CA PHE A 180 0.46 10.74 2.51
C PHE A 180 -0.34 10.78 1.20
N MET A 181 0.13 11.54 0.21
CA MET A 181 -0.51 11.61 -1.11
C MET A 181 -0.39 10.28 -1.87
N GLY A 182 0.74 9.58 -1.75
CA GLY A 182 0.90 8.21 -2.27
C GLY A 182 -0.08 7.22 -1.66
N ALA A 183 -0.34 7.32 -0.34
CA ALA A 183 -1.34 6.51 0.33
C ALA A 183 -2.75 6.67 -0.26
N ILE A 184 -3.14 7.93 -0.48
CA ILE A 184 -4.42 8.28 -1.11
C ILE A 184 -4.49 7.76 -2.54
N LEU A 185 -3.44 7.97 -3.34
CA LEU A 185 -3.39 7.52 -4.74
C LEU A 185 -3.53 6.00 -4.85
N PHE A 186 -2.81 5.24 -4.04
CA PHE A 186 -2.84 3.77 -4.11
C PHE A 186 -4.19 3.22 -3.62
N ALA A 187 -4.80 3.85 -2.61
CA ALA A 187 -6.17 3.54 -2.21
C ALA A 187 -7.19 3.83 -3.32
N TRP A 188 -7.03 4.96 -4.03
CA TRP A 188 -7.87 5.30 -5.18
C TRP A 188 -7.71 4.30 -6.32
N LEU A 189 -6.48 3.97 -6.72
CA LEU A 189 -6.20 2.96 -7.75
C LEU A 189 -6.76 1.58 -7.37
N TYR A 190 -6.59 1.17 -6.11
CA TYR A 190 -7.20 -0.05 -5.59
C TYR A 190 -8.72 -0.06 -5.81
N CYS A 191 -9.43 1.02 -5.45
CA CYS A 191 -10.87 1.15 -5.70
C CYS A 191 -11.20 1.12 -7.19
N GLU A 192 -10.57 1.99 -7.99
CA GLU A 192 -10.91 2.15 -9.40
C GLU A 192 -10.66 0.88 -10.23
N TRP A 193 -9.70 0.06 -9.83
CA TRP A 193 -9.42 -1.23 -10.48
C TRP A 193 -10.26 -2.39 -9.92
N ASN A 194 -11.45 -2.11 -9.38
CA ASN A 194 -12.42 -3.05 -8.80
C ASN A 194 -11.87 -3.78 -7.56
N TYR A 195 -11.22 -3.03 -6.67
CA TYR A 195 -10.62 -3.59 -5.46
C TYR A 195 -9.59 -4.68 -5.79
N ASN A 196 -8.79 -4.45 -6.84
CA ASN A 196 -7.66 -5.31 -7.20
C ASN A 196 -6.41 -4.85 -6.45
N LEU A 197 -6.06 -5.55 -5.37
CA LEU A 197 -4.94 -5.15 -4.53
C LEU A 197 -3.59 -5.22 -5.27
N TRP A 198 -3.49 -6.09 -6.29
CA TRP A 198 -2.31 -6.22 -7.12
C TRP A 198 -1.97 -4.96 -7.92
N VAL A 199 -2.92 -4.04 -8.11
CA VAL A 199 -2.62 -2.72 -8.69
C VAL A 199 -1.83 -1.88 -7.69
N ALA A 200 -2.26 -1.82 -6.42
CA ALA A 200 -1.50 -1.09 -5.41
C ALA A 200 -0.13 -1.74 -5.17
N ILE A 201 -0.09 -3.07 -5.01
CA ILE A 201 1.16 -3.85 -4.82
C ILE A 201 2.10 -3.66 -6.02
N GLY A 202 1.60 -3.81 -7.24
CA GLY A 202 2.41 -3.67 -8.45
C GLY A 202 3.00 -2.27 -8.60
N MET A 203 2.17 -1.24 -8.41
CA MET A 203 2.62 0.16 -8.46
C MET A 203 3.75 0.41 -7.46
N HIS A 204 3.54 0.02 -6.20
CA HIS A 204 4.53 0.17 -5.15
C HIS A 204 5.82 -0.61 -5.48
N PHE A 205 5.69 -1.88 -5.85
CA PHE A 205 6.82 -2.75 -6.17
C PHE A 205 7.70 -2.16 -7.27
N TRP A 206 7.12 -1.75 -8.41
CA TRP A 206 7.90 -1.21 -9.51
C TRP A 206 8.57 0.12 -9.15
N MET A 207 7.86 1.00 -8.44
CA MET A 207 8.45 2.27 -8.00
C MET A 207 9.65 2.05 -7.08
N ASN A 208 9.52 1.19 -6.07
CA ASN A 208 10.64 0.90 -5.16
C ASN A 208 11.77 0.15 -5.86
N LEU A 209 11.45 -0.81 -6.72
CA LEU A 209 12.46 -1.55 -7.46
C LEU A 209 13.32 -0.61 -8.31
N PHE A 210 12.70 0.29 -9.08
CA PHE A 210 13.46 1.27 -9.87
C PHE A 210 14.23 2.25 -8.99
N TRP A 211 13.65 2.67 -7.86
CA TRP A 211 14.35 3.52 -6.88
C TRP A 211 15.65 2.88 -6.40
N MET A 212 15.58 1.59 -6.06
CA MET A 212 16.70 0.82 -5.52
C MET A 212 17.76 0.51 -6.58
N LEU A 213 17.33 0.08 -7.78
CA LEU A 213 18.23 -0.31 -8.85
C LEU A 213 19.04 0.86 -9.41
N PHE A 214 18.54 2.10 -9.30
CA PHE A 214 19.19 3.27 -9.88
C PHE A 214 19.60 4.33 -8.84
N SER A 215 19.72 3.96 -7.56
CA SER A 215 20.16 4.86 -6.48
C SER A 215 19.50 6.25 -6.55
N VAL A 216 18.17 6.27 -6.75
CA VAL A 216 17.45 7.50 -7.15
C VAL A 216 17.53 8.60 -6.08
N SER A 217 17.46 8.22 -4.79
CA SER A 217 17.78 9.08 -3.65
C SER A 217 17.86 8.27 -2.36
N GLU A 218 18.26 8.93 -1.26
CA GLU A 218 18.37 8.33 0.07
C GLU A 218 17.02 8.17 0.79
N ASP A 219 16.03 9.01 0.49
CA ASP A 219 14.72 9.02 1.17
C ASP A 219 13.53 9.03 0.20
N ALA A 220 12.31 8.97 0.75
CA ALA A 220 11.07 8.99 -0.02
C ALA A 220 10.74 10.36 -0.66
N LEU A 221 11.40 11.45 -0.27
CA LEU A 221 11.17 12.77 -0.88
C LEU A 221 11.71 12.77 -2.31
N GLY A 222 12.91 12.25 -2.50
CA GLY A 222 13.59 12.22 -3.80
C GLY A 222 14.05 13.58 -4.27
N ASP A 223 14.91 13.58 -5.30
CA ASP A 223 15.38 14.81 -5.91
C ASP A 223 14.39 15.38 -6.96
N THR A 224 14.76 16.49 -7.60
CA THR A 224 13.92 17.13 -8.61
C THR A 224 13.64 16.21 -9.81
N MET A 225 14.65 15.51 -10.33
CA MET A 225 14.49 14.66 -11.52
C MET A 225 13.68 13.39 -11.21
N ALA A 226 13.90 12.78 -10.05
CA ALA A 226 13.12 11.67 -9.54
C ALA A 226 11.64 12.04 -9.45
N ASN A 227 11.36 13.24 -8.97
CA ASN A 227 10.01 13.75 -8.85
C ASN A 227 9.35 14.03 -10.21
N VAL A 228 10.09 14.47 -11.24
CA VAL A 228 9.54 14.59 -12.61
C VAL A 228 9.01 13.24 -13.11
N PHE A 229 9.79 12.18 -12.96
CA PHE A 229 9.36 10.85 -13.41
C PHE A 229 8.27 10.24 -12.54
N ARG A 230 8.29 10.51 -11.23
CA ARG A 230 7.22 10.16 -10.30
C ARG A 230 5.91 10.82 -10.68
N PHE A 231 5.90 12.14 -10.90
CA PHE A 231 4.68 12.85 -11.29
C PHE A 231 4.18 12.43 -12.68
N THR A 232 5.08 12.11 -13.60
CA THR A 232 4.72 11.50 -14.91
C THR A 232 4.01 10.16 -14.72
N THR A 233 4.57 9.30 -13.87
CA THR A 233 3.98 8.01 -13.50
C THR A 233 2.59 8.18 -12.88
N ILE A 234 2.42 9.15 -11.98
CA ILE A 234 1.13 9.48 -11.35
C ILE A 234 0.13 9.97 -12.39
N ALA A 235 0.53 10.90 -13.27
CA ALA A 235 -0.32 11.43 -14.33
C ALA A 235 -0.79 10.33 -15.29
N LEU A 236 0.10 9.41 -15.67
CA LEU A 236 -0.25 8.25 -16.49
C LEU A 236 -1.23 7.31 -15.78
N ALA A 237 -0.98 6.99 -14.51
CA ALA A 237 -1.85 6.10 -13.74
C ALA A 237 -3.28 6.68 -13.62
N ILE A 238 -3.40 7.98 -13.31
CA ILE A 238 -4.69 8.68 -13.20
C ILE A 238 -5.35 8.79 -14.58
N GLY A 239 -4.64 9.36 -15.56
CA GLY A 239 -5.16 9.63 -16.90
C GLY A 239 -5.61 8.35 -17.60
N PHE A 240 -4.78 7.31 -17.57
CA PHE A 240 -5.15 6.01 -18.13
C PHE A 240 -6.37 5.42 -17.43
N THR A 241 -6.41 5.42 -16.09
CA THR A 241 -7.53 4.84 -15.33
C THR A 241 -8.85 5.54 -15.67
N VAL A 242 -8.85 6.87 -15.74
CA VAL A 242 -10.03 7.67 -16.10
C VAL A 242 -10.46 7.39 -17.54
N ILE A 243 -9.54 7.49 -18.51
CA ILE A 243 -9.83 7.27 -19.94
C ILE A 243 -10.33 5.84 -20.17
N TYR A 244 -9.69 4.85 -19.56
CA TYR A 244 -10.09 3.44 -19.65
C TYR A 244 -11.53 3.23 -19.16
N LYS A 245 -11.89 3.84 -18.02
CA LYS A 245 -13.25 3.73 -17.49
C LYS A 245 -14.27 4.44 -18.36
N LEU A 246 -13.97 5.65 -18.83
CA LEU A 246 -14.82 6.39 -19.76
C LEU A 246 -15.08 5.59 -21.05
N LYS A 247 -14.02 5.08 -21.69
CA LYS A 247 -14.12 4.25 -22.91
C LYS A 247 -14.91 2.94 -22.70
N LYS A 248 -15.00 2.46 -21.47
CA LYS A 248 -15.78 1.25 -21.11
C LYS A 248 -17.16 1.57 -20.54
N GLY A 249 -17.59 2.84 -20.55
CA GLY A 249 -18.87 3.26 -19.97
C GLY A 249 -18.98 3.00 -18.46
N LYS A 250 -17.85 2.87 -17.76
CA LYS A 250 -17.80 2.59 -16.31
C LYS A 250 -17.69 3.90 -15.53
N LYS A 251 -18.44 3.99 -14.43
CA LYS A 251 -18.31 5.10 -13.48
C LYS A 251 -17.04 4.93 -12.63
N LEU A 252 -16.51 6.05 -12.14
CA LEU A 252 -15.49 6.03 -11.09
C LEU A 252 -16.11 5.50 -9.79
N GLU A 253 -15.38 4.65 -9.09
CA GLU A 253 -15.80 4.14 -7.78
C GLU A 253 -15.79 5.28 -6.76
N ILE A 254 -14.77 6.15 -6.84
CA ILE A 254 -14.65 7.35 -6.04
C ILE A 254 -15.27 8.52 -6.82
N ASN A 255 -16.44 8.97 -6.36
CA ASN A 255 -17.21 10.04 -6.97
C ASN A 255 -17.98 10.83 -5.89
N ARG A 256 -18.79 11.81 -6.30
CA ARG A 256 -19.56 12.67 -5.38
C ARG A 256 -20.47 11.93 -4.39
N TYR A 257 -20.86 10.69 -4.68
CA TYR A 257 -21.71 9.87 -3.83
C TYR A 257 -20.94 8.93 -2.91
N THR A 258 -19.62 8.82 -3.06
CA THR A 258 -18.78 7.89 -2.30
C THR A 258 -17.60 8.56 -1.61
N ILE A 259 -17.33 9.84 -1.88
CA ILE A 259 -16.18 10.57 -1.33
C ILE A 259 -16.29 10.83 0.19
N TRP A 260 -17.46 11.22 0.69
CA TRP A 260 -17.68 11.56 2.11
C TRP A 260 -18.48 10.49 2.86
N MET A 261 -19.64 10.14 2.33
CA MET A 261 -20.51 9.07 2.83
C MET A 261 -21.14 8.37 1.65
N LYS A 262 -21.09 7.04 1.64
CA LYS A 262 -21.70 6.22 0.58
C LYS A 262 -23.21 6.20 0.75
N LYS A 263 -23.89 6.73 -0.27
CA LYS A 263 -25.36 6.74 -0.36
C LYS A 263 -25.89 5.38 -0.78
#